data_AF-A0A7S1ZSL6-F1
#
_entry.id   AF-A0A7S1ZSL6-F1
#
_cell.length_a   1.000
_cell.length_b   1.000
_cell.length_c   1.000
_cell.angle_alpha   90.00
_cell.angle_beta   90.00
_cell.angle_gamma   90.00
#
_symmetry.space_group_name_H-M   'P 1'
#
loop_
_entity.id
_entity.type
_entity.pdbx_description
1 polymer ?
#
loop_
_entity_poly.entity_id
_entity_poly.type
_entity_poly.pdbx_seq_one_letter_code
_entity_poly.pdbx_strand_id
1 'polypeptide(L)'
;KKPPLGKTPPAILSSLASFFLFPQISLLLAQMMNDPGVYAVLSQDSSQFIQNYLTITGLLFGILVGQTYYFMYQQQESVFLALFQEVTEAKSLLEQISLVCQGRGKVYDRCLSSMESYVQNDLKILGADPAVTLSTRPIDDPLESIMYMTSVGIPGKVYDTVKSLRQARAWRLGALQRKLPRLHLGLLWLLAVIEVSSFPVLGAGTQTIGGYGILTVEGCLFAIMTFGIVLTLGVVGELWQPAGGAYNVDSVLGVMVEGLEEELQQRMSGNSLNRADDFSYPPPPSEISL
;
A
#
# COMPACT_ATOMS: atom_id res chain seq x y z
N LYS A 1 -13.25 -6.28 -14.34
CA LYS A 1 -11.81 -5.97 -14.18
C LYS A 1 -11.45 -4.74 -15.02
N LYS A 2 -11.53 -3.53 -14.44
CA LYS A 2 -10.88 -2.34 -15.04
C LYS A 2 -9.40 -2.42 -14.65
N PRO A 3 -8.44 -2.20 -15.57
CA PRO A 3 -7.05 -2.05 -15.14
C PRO A 3 -6.99 -0.80 -14.23
N PRO A 4 -6.22 -0.82 -13.13
CA PRO A 4 -5.91 0.42 -12.42
C PRO A 4 -5.11 1.26 -13.42
N LEU A 5 -5.77 2.27 -13.98
CA LEU A 5 -5.11 3.30 -14.77
C LEU A 5 -4.12 3.96 -13.81
N GLY A 6 -2.86 3.52 -13.88
CA GLY A 6 -1.80 4.01 -13.01
C GLY A 6 -1.83 5.52 -13.02
N LYS A 7 -1.74 6.15 -11.85
CA LYS A 7 -1.79 7.60 -11.67
C LYS A 7 -0.50 8.28 -12.18
N THR A 8 0.01 7.87 -13.34
CA THR A 8 1.01 8.56 -14.16
C THR A 8 0.49 9.80 -14.93
N PRO A 9 -0.82 10.00 -15.24
CA PRO A 9 -1.23 11.23 -15.94
C PRO A 9 -0.88 12.54 -15.23
N PRO A 10 -0.95 12.69 -13.88
CA PRO A 10 -0.61 13.96 -13.25
C PRO A 10 0.86 14.35 -13.43
N ALA A 11 1.80 13.40 -13.42
CA ALA A 11 3.23 13.70 -13.59
C ALA A 11 3.57 14.15 -15.01
N ILE A 12 2.97 13.51 -16.01
CA ILE A 12 3.16 13.88 -17.42
C ILE A 12 2.50 15.24 -17.70
N LEU A 13 1.28 15.45 -17.22
CA LEU A 13 0.58 16.74 -17.35
C LEU A 13 1.33 17.87 -16.64
N SER A 14 1.82 17.64 -15.42
CA SER A 14 2.59 18.64 -14.68
C SER A 14 3.91 18.96 -15.38
N SER A 15 4.59 17.96 -15.93
CA SER A 15 5.83 18.16 -16.69
C SER A 15 5.60 19.00 -17.95
N LEU A 16 4.59 18.64 -18.76
CA LEU A 16 4.24 19.40 -19.97
C LEU A 16 3.80 20.82 -19.65
N ALA A 17 2.97 21.00 -18.62
CA ALA A 17 2.58 22.32 -18.15
C ALA A 17 3.80 23.14 -17.70
N SER A 18 4.72 22.52 -16.96
CA SER A 18 5.94 23.17 -16.46
C SER A 18 6.87 23.61 -17.59
N PHE A 19 7.00 22.82 -18.66
CA PHE A 19 7.78 23.19 -19.84
C PHE A 19 7.29 24.50 -20.48
N PHE A 20 5.97 24.66 -20.64
CA PHE A 20 5.39 25.85 -21.27
C PHE A 20 5.28 27.04 -20.30
N LEU A 21 5.02 26.78 -19.02
CA LEU A 21 4.83 27.84 -18.02
C LEU A 21 6.16 28.43 -17.56
N PHE A 22 7.24 27.64 -17.51
CA PHE A 22 8.54 28.10 -16.98
C PHE A 22 9.05 29.36 -17.70
N PRO A 23 9.17 29.41 -19.04
CA PRO A 23 9.64 30.62 -19.71
C PRO A 23 8.75 31.84 -19.45
N GLN A 24 7.43 31.65 -19.36
CA GLN A 24 6.47 32.73 -19.15
C GLN A 24 6.55 33.30 -17.75
N ILE A 25 6.66 32.43 -16.74
CA ILE A 25 6.79 32.83 -15.33
C ILE A 25 8.13 33.54 -15.11
N SER A 26 9.23 33.02 -15.67
CA SER A 26 10.55 33.65 -15.55
C SER A 26 10.59 35.04 -16.20
N LEU A 27 9.95 35.22 -17.36
CA LEU A 27 9.85 36.54 -18.02
C LEU A 27 8.96 37.52 -17.24
N LEU A 28 7.85 37.04 -16.67
CA LEU A 28 6.98 37.87 -15.83
C LEU A 28 7.71 38.32 -14.57
N LEU A 29 8.43 37.41 -13.90
CA LEU A 29 9.24 37.72 -12.73
C LEU A 29 10.34 38.72 -13.05
N ALA A 30 11.02 38.56 -14.19
CA ALA A 30 11.97 39.56 -14.67
C ALA A 30 11.27 40.94 -14.79
N GLN A 31 10.17 41.03 -15.54
CA GLN A 31 9.43 42.29 -15.70
C GLN A 31 9.00 42.94 -14.37
N MET A 32 8.65 42.15 -13.36
CA MET A 32 8.32 42.66 -12.02
C MET A 32 9.54 43.15 -11.24
N MET A 33 10.69 42.49 -11.39
CA MET A 33 11.94 42.82 -10.70
C MET A 33 12.81 43.81 -11.49
N ASN A 34 12.20 44.74 -12.24
CA ASN A 34 12.86 45.66 -13.17
C ASN A 34 13.79 46.71 -12.48
N ASP A 35 14.75 46.23 -11.71
CA ASP A 35 15.80 46.96 -11.02
C ASP A 35 17.16 46.35 -11.42
N PRO A 36 18.04 47.12 -12.09
CA PRO A 36 19.38 46.67 -12.47
C PRO A 36 20.19 46.09 -11.30
N GLY A 37 19.98 46.56 -10.06
CA GLY A 37 20.65 46.05 -8.87
C GLY A 37 20.21 44.63 -8.51
N VAL A 38 18.92 44.32 -8.62
CA VAL A 38 18.37 42.99 -8.34
C VAL A 38 18.85 41.99 -9.39
N TYR A 39 18.87 42.39 -10.66
CA TYR A 39 19.40 41.56 -11.73
C TYR A 39 20.89 41.27 -11.58
N ALA A 40 21.71 42.26 -11.21
CA ALA A 40 23.13 42.03 -11.00
C ALA A 40 23.40 41.02 -9.87
N VAL A 41 22.61 41.04 -8.81
CA VAL A 41 22.71 40.07 -7.70
C VAL A 41 22.23 38.68 -8.12
N LEU A 42 21.13 38.58 -8.87
CA LEU A 42 20.62 37.31 -9.39
C LEU A 42 21.52 36.70 -10.48
N SER A 43 22.05 37.53 -11.38
CA SER A 43 22.78 37.11 -12.57
C SER A 43 24.24 36.77 -12.26
N GLN A 44 24.82 37.39 -11.23
CA GLN A 44 26.19 37.08 -10.78
C GLN A 44 26.24 36.01 -9.68
N ASP A 45 25.09 35.57 -9.16
CA ASP A 45 24.99 34.67 -7.99
C ASP A 45 25.94 35.09 -6.84
N SER A 46 26.20 36.40 -6.73
CA SER A 46 27.41 36.94 -6.08
C SER A 46 27.42 36.78 -4.56
N SER A 47 26.29 36.35 -3.99
CA SER A 47 26.16 36.03 -2.56
C SER A 47 26.22 34.52 -2.25
N GLN A 48 26.26 33.63 -3.26
CA GLN A 48 26.05 32.17 -3.12
C GLN A 48 24.76 31.80 -2.34
N PHE A 49 23.92 32.79 -2.00
CA PHE A 49 22.83 32.62 -1.05
C PHE A 49 21.72 31.78 -1.68
N ILE A 50 21.37 32.05 -2.94
CA ILE A 50 20.33 31.33 -3.67
C ILE A 50 20.78 29.89 -3.93
N GLN A 51 22.03 29.69 -4.39
CA GLN A 51 22.59 28.36 -4.59
C GLN A 51 22.65 27.54 -3.29
N ASN A 52 23.10 28.14 -2.18
CA ASN A 52 23.13 27.48 -0.87
C ASN A 52 21.72 27.17 -0.37
N TYR A 53 20.76 28.09 -0.54
CA TYR A 53 19.36 27.90 -0.18
C TYR A 53 18.73 26.73 -0.95
N LEU A 54 18.93 26.67 -2.27
CA LEU A 54 18.46 25.59 -3.12
C LEU A 54 19.10 24.25 -2.74
N THR A 55 20.40 24.25 -2.48
CA THR A 55 21.13 23.05 -2.07
C THR A 55 20.59 22.51 -0.74
N ILE A 56 20.42 23.37 0.27
CA ILE A 56 19.90 22.96 1.57
C ILE A 56 18.46 22.47 1.44
N THR A 57 17.62 23.19 0.71
CA THR A 57 16.19 22.84 0.53
C THR A 57 16.04 21.52 -0.24
N GLY A 58 16.78 21.34 -1.34
CA GLY A 58 16.76 20.12 -2.14
C GLY A 58 17.33 18.91 -1.40
N LEU A 59 18.39 19.09 -0.60
CA LEU A 59 18.90 18.03 0.27
C LEU A 59 17.89 17.65 1.35
N LEU A 60 17.26 18.62 1.99
CA LEU A 60 16.25 18.38 3.01
C LEU A 60 15.03 17.66 2.40
N PHE A 61 14.61 18.06 1.20
CA PHE A 61 13.55 17.39 0.45
C PHE A 61 13.93 15.95 0.13
N GLY A 62 15.10 15.73 -0.49
CA GLY A 62 15.56 14.39 -0.85
C GLY A 62 15.68 13.45 0.35
N ILE A 63 16.20 13.94 1.48
CA ILE A 63 16.30 13.17 2.72
C ILE A 63 14.91 12.84 3.27
N LEU A 64 14.03 13.83 3.42
CA LEU A 64 12.69 13.59 3.98
C LEU A 64 11.86 12.66 3.10
N VAL A 65 11.86 12.87 1.78
CA VAL A 65 11.16 12.00 0.83
C VAL A 65 11.74 10.59 0.85
N GLY A 66 13.07 10.45 0.83
CA GLY A 66 13.73 9.15 0.86
C GLY A 66 13.41 8.36 2.13
N GLN A 67 13.48 9.00 3.30
CA GLN A 67 13.11 8.37 4.57
C GLN A 67 11.62 8.01 4.63
N THR A 68 10.76 8.88 4.11
CA THR A 68 9.31 8.63 4.03
C THR A 68 9.00 7.44 3.14
N TYR A 69 9.64 7.38 1.96
CA TYR A 69 9.51 6.26 1.03
C TYR A 69 9.95 4.96 1.68
N TYR A 70 11.14 4.93 2.29
CA TYR A 70 11.66 3.74 2.96
C TYR A 70 10.73 3.25 4.07
N PHE A 71 10.26 4.16 4.93
CA PHE A 71 9.33 3.83 6.01
C PHE A 71 8.00 3.28 5.48
N MET A 72 7.43 3.91 4.45
CA MET A 72 6.17 3.46 3.85
C MET A 72 6.30 2.11 3.16
N TYR A 73 7.42 1.87 2.48
CA TYR A 73 7.72 0.58 1.88
C TYR A 73 7.82 -0.54 2.93
N GLN A 74 8.56 -0.30 4.02
CA GLN A 74 8.64 -1.24 5.15
C GLN A 74 7.27 -1.48 5.81
N GLN A 75 6.42 -0.46 5.88
CA GLN A 75 5.05 -0.64 6.35
C GLN A 75 4.25 -1.55 5.42
N GLN A 76 4.31 -1.36 4.11
CA GLN A 76 3.63 -2.22 3.13
C GLN A 76 4.13 -3.68 3.20
N GLU A 77 5.43 -3.89 3.37
CA GLU A 77 6.01 -5.21 3.59
C GLU A 77 5.45 -5.87 4.86
N SER A 78 5.31 -5.13 5.95
CA SER A 78 4.72 -5.64 7.20
C SER A 78 3.24 -6.02 7.03
N VAL A 79 2.48 -5.26 6.24
CA VAL A 79 1.08 -5.57 5.90
C VAL A 79 1.01 -6.86 5.07
N PHE A 80 1.90 -7.00 4.09
CA PHE A 80 2.00 -8.20 3.26
C PHE A 80 2.27 -9.46 4.09
N LEU A 81 3.27 -9.43 4.97
CA LEU A 81 3.61 -10.58 5.81
C LEU A 81 2.49 -10.93 6.78
N ALA A 82 1.85 -9.92 7.39
CA ALA A 82 0.72 -10.13 8.30
C ALA A 82 -0.49 -10.75 7.58
N LEU A 83 -0.81 -10.27 6.37
CA LEU A 83 -1.87 -10.85 5.55
C LEU A 83 -1.58 -12.29 5.16
N PHE A 84 -0.34 -12.58 4.79
CA PHE A 84 0.06 -13.94 4.43
C PHE A 84 -0.12 -14.91 5.61
N GLN A 85 0.28 -14.48 6.81
CA GLN A 85 0.11 -15.24 8.03
C GLN A 85 -1.38 -15.44 8.36
N GLU A 86 -2.20 -14.39 8.27
CA GLU A 86 -3.65 -14.45 8.55
C GLU A 86 -4.38 -15.41 7.61
N VAL A 87 -4.10 -15.36 6.30
CA VAL A 87 -4.69 -16.29 5.33
C VAL A 87 -4.24 -17.73 5.58
N THR A 88 -2.97 -17.94 5.95
CA THR A 88 -2.45 -19.29 6.23
C THR A 88 -3.12 -19.90 7.46
N GLU A 89 -3.28 -19.13 8.54
CA GLU A 89 -4.00 -19.57 9.74
C GLU A 89 -5.50 -19.79 9.44
N ALA A 90 -6.10 -18.96 8.59
CA ALA A 90 -7.48 -19.12 8.15
C ALA A 90 -7.69 -20.46 7.41
N LYS A 91 -6.75 -20.85 6.54
CA LYS A 91 -6.78 -22.16 5.88
C LYS A 91 -6.62 -23.31 6.87
N SER A 92 -5.67 -23.21 7.81
CA SER A 92 -5.49 -24.24 8.84
C SER A 92 -6.75 -24.41 9.69
N LEU A 93 -7.41 -23.31 10.06
CA LEU A 93 -8.67 -23.35 10.81
C LEU A 93 -9.75 -24.10 10.02
N LEU A 94 -9.86 -23.83 8.73
CA LEU A 94 -10.84 -24.41 7.83
C LEU A 94 -10.61 -25.93 7.66
N GLU A 95 -9.36 -26.38 7.54
CA GLU A 95 -8.99 -27.80 7.61
C GLU A 95 -9.40 -28.44 8.93
N GLN A 96 -9.07 -27.80 10.06
CA GLN A 96 -9.40 -28.35 11.39
C GLN A 96 -10.91 -28.41 11.64
N ILE A 97 -11.68 -27.43 11.19
CA ILE A 97 -13.16 -27.44 11.26
C ILE A 97 -13.70 -28.68 10.54
N SER A 98 -13.16 -29.01 9.36
CA SER A 98 -13.61 -30.19 8.61
C SER A 98 -13.33 -31.52 9.31
N LEU A 99 -12.19 -31.63 9.99
CA LEU A 99 -11.83 -32.83 10.75
C LEU A 99 -12.66 -32.96 12.04
N VAL A 100 -12.83 -31.86 12.78
CA VAL A 100 -13.50 -31.88 14.10
C VAL A 100 -15.02 -31.99 13.96
N CYS A 101 -15.59 -31.43 12.89
CA CYS A 101 -17.03 -31.50 12.64
C CYS A 101 -17.44 -32.69 11.77
N GLN A 102 -16.51 -33.61 11.44
CA GLN A 102 -16.81 -34.80 10.66
C GLN A 102 -17.93 -35.61 11.32
N GLY A 103 -19.02 -35.86 10.58
CA GLY A 103 -20.22 -36.54 11.08
C GLY A 103 -21.23 -35.65 11.83
N ARG A 104 -20.97 -34.34 12.01
CA ARG A 104 -21.87 -33.37 12.65
C ARG A 104 -22.30 -32.26 11.68
N GLY A 105 -23.08 -32.62 10.64
CA GLY A 105 -23.44 -31.72 9.53
C GLY A 105 -23.94 -30.33 9.96
N LYS A 106 -24.88 -30.25 10.90
CA LYS A 106 -25.42 -28.96 11.37
C LYS A 106 -24.39 -28.03 12.04
N VAL A 107 -23.36 -28.59 12.68
CA VAL A 107 -22.29 -27.79 13.31
C VAL A 107 -21.27 -27.37 12.27
N TYR A 108 -20.95 -28.26 11.33
CA TYR A 108 -20.07 -27.98 10.21
C TYR A 108 -20.57 -26.81 9.36
N ASP A 109 -21.84 -26.82 8.96
CA ASP A 109 -22.45 -25.76 8.14
C ASP A 109 -22.39 -24.39 8.83
N ARG A 110 -22.63 -24.35 10.15
CA ARG A 110 -22.55 -23.10 10.93
C ARG A 110 -21.11 -22.60 11.07
N CYS A 111 -20.14 -23.50 11.24
CA CYS A 111 -18.73 -23.14 11.27
C CYS A 111 -18.27 -22.58 9.91
N LEU A 112 -18.67 -23.19 8.80
CA LEU A 112 -18.37 -22.70 7.46
C LEU A 112 -18.99 -21.32 7.20
N SER A 113 -20.25 -21.11 7.58
CA SER A 113 -20.91 -19.79 7.44
C SER A 113 -20.24 -18.72 8.31
N SER A 114 -19.76 -19.08 9.51
CA SER A 114 -18.99 -18.16 10.36
C SER A 114 -17.65 -17.80 9.70
N MET A 115 -16.98 -18.79 9.10
CA MET A 115 -15.73 -18.56 8.37
C MET A 115 -15.93 -17.71 7.12
N GLU A 116 -17.00 -17.93 6.36
CA GLU A 116 -17.38 -17.08 5.24
C GLU A 116 -17.61 -15.63 5.71
N SER A 117 -18.34 -15.43 6.81
CA SER A 117 -18.55 -14.11 7.38
C SER A 117 -17.24 -13.42 7.76
N TYR A 118 -16.28 -14.15 8.34
CA TYR A 118 -14.93 -13.65 8.64
C TYR A 118 -14.20 -13.18 7.38
N VAL A 119 -14.21 -14.00 6.32
CA VAL A 119 -13.52 -13.69 5.06
C VAL A 119 -14.14 -12.48 4.37
N GLN A 120 -15.47 -12.43 4.26
CA GLN A 120 -16.17 -11.35 3.54
C GLN A 120 -16.14 -10.03 4.31
N ASN A 121 -16.45 -10.08 5.62
CA ASN A 121 -16.72 -8.89 6.41
C ASN A 121 -15.51 -8.36 7.17
N ASP A 122 -14.38 -9.08 7.18
CA ASP A 122 -13.17 -8.60 7.83
C ASP A 122 -11.93 -8.70 6.94
N LEU A 123 -11.58 -9.92 6.50
CA LEU A 123 -10.32 -10.15 5.78
C LEU A 123 -10.21 -9.32 4.49
N LYS A 124 -11.32 -9.17 3.75
CA LYS A 124 -11.39 -8.34 2.54
C LYS A 124 -11.40 -6.84 2.80
N ILE A 125 -11.79 -6.40 3.99
CA ILE A 125 -12.00 -4.98 4.28
C ILE A 125 -10.70 -4.37 4.82
N LEU A 126 -9.77 -4.06 3.92
CA LEU A 126 -8.51 -3.37 4.25
C LEU A 126 -8.67 -1.87 4.50
N GLY A 127 -9.78 -1.27 4.06
CA GLY A 127 -10.01 0.18 4.11
C GLY A 127 -10.69 0.70 5.37
N ALA A 128 -11.21 -0.19 6.22
CA ALA A 128 -11.84 0.20 7.48
C ALA A 128 -10.78 0.64 8.51
N ASP A 129 -11.17 1.53 9.43
CA ASP A 129 -10.27 1.94 10.51
C ASP A 129 -9.97 0.74 11.42
N PRO A 130 -8.70 0.31 11.55
CA PRO A 130 -8.34 -0.85 12.35
C PRO A 130 -8.81 -0.78 13.80
N ALA A 131 -8.90 0.44 14.36
CA ALA A 131 -9.41 0.64 15.71
C ALA A 131 -10.89 0.27 15.85
N VAL A 132 -11.69 0.54 14.81
CA VAL A 132 -13.12 0.19 14.80
C VAL A 132 -13.29 -1.32 14.68
N THR A 133 -12.53 -1.97 13.79
CA THR A 133 -12.57 -3.43 13.63
C THR A 133 -12.15 -4.15 14.92
N LEU A 134 -11.13 -3.66 15.61
CA LEU A 134 -10.68 -4.22 16.90
C LEU A 134 -11.67 -3.98 18.05
N SER A 135 -12.45 -2.90 17.98
CA SER A 135 -13.44 -2.54 19.01
C SER A 135 -14.74 -3.36 18.96
N THR A 136 -14.86 -4.28 17.99
CA THR A 136 -16.02 -5.17 17.86
C THR A 136 -16.18 -6.02 19.12
N ARG A 137 -17.44 -6.24 19.53
CA ARG A 137 -17.72 -7.01 20.74
C ARG A 137 -17.35 -8.47 20.49
N PRO A 138 -16.85 -9.21 21.49
CA PRO A 138 -16.52 -10.62 21.32
C PRO A 138 -17.68 -11.49 20.81
N ILE A 139 -18.93 -11.14 21.16
CA ILE A 139 -20.13 -11.85 20.70
C ILE A 139 -20.40 -11.68 19.20
N ASP A 140 -19.91 -10.59 18.61
CA ASP A 140 -20.08 -10.27 17.19
C ASP A 140 -18.91 -10.82 16.34
N ASP A 141 -17.89 -11.43 16.97
CA ASP A 141 -16.73 -12.00 16.28
C ASP A 141 -17.06 -13.41 15.74
N PRO A 142 -17.04 -13.63 14.40
CA PRO A 142 -17.29 -14.96 13.82
C PRO A 142 -16.32 -16.03 14.33
N LEU A 143 -15.10 -15.65 14.68
CA LEU A 143 -14.11 -16.59 15.23
C LEU A 143 -14.48 -17.08 16.63
N GLU A 144 -15.15 -16.23 17.43
CA GLU A 144 -15.67 -16.61 18.75
C GLU A 144 -16.78 -17.65 18.60
N SER A 145 -17.64 -17.49 17.60
CA SER A 145 -18.72 -18.45 17.30
C SER A 145 -18.16 -19.84 16.97
N ILE A 146 -17.10 -19.91 16.15
CA ILE A 146 -16.41 -21.17 15.83
C ILE A 146 -15.82 -21.80 17.09
N MET A 147 -15.20 -21.00 17.95
CA MET A 147 -14.63 -21.45 19.22
C MET A 147 -15.71 -22.06 20.12
N TYR A 148 -16.83 -21.36 20.35
CA TYR A 148 -17.94 -21.88 21.17
C TYR A 148 -18.54 -23.18 20.63
N MET A 149 -18.69 -23.30 19.31
CA MET A 149 -19.27 -24.49 18.68
C MET A 149 -18.34 -25.71 18.76
N THR A 150 -17.03 -25.50 18.81
CA THR A 150 -16.02 -26.57 18.79
C THR A 150 -15.44 -26.89 20.17
N SER A 151 -15.60 -25.99 21.15
CA SER A 151 -15.14 -26.22 22.53
C SER A 151 -16.15 -27.06 23.32
N VAL A 152 -15.71 -28.25 23.78
CA VAL A 152 -16.43 -29.06 24.77
C VAL A 152 -15.58 -29.13 26.05
N GLY A 153 -15.68 -28.11 26.90
CA GLY A 153 -15.15 -28.09 28.27
C GLY A 153 -13.63 -28.01 28.46
N ILE A 154 -12.82 -28.30 27.43
CA ILE A 154 -11.35 -28.21 27.45
C ILE A 154 -10.88 -27.52 26.16
N PRO A 155 -9.91 -26.58 26.20
CA PRO A 155 -9.33 -26.00 24.99
C PRO A 155 -8.68 -27.09 24.13
N GLY A 156 -9.19 -27.29 22.92
CA GLY A 156 -8.64 -28.22 21.92
C GLY A 156 -7.78 -27.51 20.88
N LYS A 157 -7.25 -28.24 19.90
CA LYS A 157 -6.38 -27.65 18.85
C LYS A 157 -7.05 -26.54 18.03
N VAL A 158 -8.37 -26.61 17.85
CA VAL A 158 -9.15 -25.54 17.17
C VAL A 158 -9.05 -24.23 17.94
N TYR A 159 -9.03 -24.27 19.28
CA TYR A 159 -8.87 -23.07 20.10
C TYR A 159 -7.50 -22.41 19.84
N ASP A 160 -6.44 -23.20 19.77
CA ASP A 160 -5.09 -22.67 19.50
C ASP A 160 -5.01 -22.01 18.12
N THR A 161 -5.63 -22.59 17.10
CA THR A 161 -5.65 -22.01 15.76
C THR A 161 -6.55 -20.77 15.66
N VAL A 162 -7.70 -20.76 16.33
CA VAL A 162 -8.53 -19.53 16.45
C VAL A 162 -7.73 -18.42 17.15
N LYS A 163 -6.98 -18.75 18.20
CA LYS A 163 -6.11 -17.80 18.89
C LYS A 163 -4.98 -17.29 17.99
N SER A 164 -4.32 -18.17 17.25
CA SER A 164 -3.28 -17.79 16.27
C SER A 164 -3.84 -16.90 15.16
N LEU A 165 -5.03 -17.22 14.65
CA LEU A 165 -5.72 -16.40 13.65
C LEU A 165 -6.08 -15.02 14.18
N ARG A 166 -6.57 -14.91 15.42
CA ARG A 166 -6.80 -13.62 16.09
C ARG A 166 -5.52 -12.81 16.26
N GLN A 167 -4.43 -13.48 16.60
CA GLN A 167 -3.13 -12.83 16.70
C GLN A 167 -2.68 -12.31 15.33
N ALA A 168 -2.81 -13.11 14.27
CA ALA A 168 -2.49 -12.70 12.90
C ALA A 168 -3.35 -11.51 12.42
N ARG A 169 -4.67 -11.54 12.71
CA ARG A 169 -5.60 -10.42 12.49
C ARG A 169 -5.12 -9.15 13.22
N ALA A 170 -4.73 -9.26 14.48
CA ALA A 170 -4.21 -8.13 15.25
C ALA A 170 -2.91 -7.57 14.65
N TRP A 171 -2.00 -8.42 14.17
CA TRP A 171 -0.80 -7.99 13.45
C TRP A 171 -1.13 -7.23 12.16
N ARG A 172 -2.08 -7.73 11.36
CA ARG A 172 -2.55 -7.02 10.16
C ARG A 172 -3.13 -5.67 10.53
N LEU A 173 -4.05 -5.61 11.48
CA LEU A 173 -4.69 -4.38 11.91
C LEU A 173 -3.66 -3.36 12.46
N GLY A 174 -2.65 -3.82 13.19
CA GLY A 174 -1.54 -2.99 13.65
C GLY A 174 -0.63 -2.50 12.51
N ALA A 175 -0.41 -3.33 11.48
CA ALA A 175 0.36 -2.94 10.29
C ALA A 175 -0.40 -1.94 9.41
N LEU A 176 -1.73 -2.06 9.33
CA LEU A 176 -2.63 -1.14 8.61
C LEU A 176 -2.83 0.21 9.31
N GLN A 177 -2.47 0.31 10.59
CA GLN A 177 -2.60 1.57 11.32
C GLN A 177 -1.73 2.66 10.67
N ARG A 178 -2.34 3.81 10.39
CA ARG A 178 -1.64 4.96 9.80
C ARG A 178 -0.65 5.54 10.82
N LYS A 179 0.63 5.22 10.66
CA LYS A 179 1.71 5.73 11.52
C LYS A 179 2.17 7.14 11.13
N LEU A 180 2.06 7.51 9.85
CA LEU A 180 2.42 8.84 9.37
C LEU A 180 1.23 9.80 9.38
N PRO A 181 1.33 10.96 10.08
CA PRO A 181 0.30 11.98 10.08
C PRO A 181 0.20 12.66 8.72
N ARG A 182 -1.01 13.10 8.35
CA ARG A 182 -1.27 13.86 7.11
C ARG A 182 -0.44 15.14 7.01
N LEU A 183 -0.08 15.73 8.15
CA LEU A 183 0.74 16.92 8.23
C LEU A 183 2.14 16.70 7.62
N HIS A 184 2.71 15.50 7.79
CA HIS A 184 4.02 15.17 7.20
C HIS A 184 3.96 15.16 5.67
N LEU A 185 2.90 14.59 5.08
CA LEU A 185 2.69 14.66 3.63
C LEU A 185 2.46 16.09 3.14
N GLY A 186 1.72 16.88 3.91
CA GLY A 186 1.54 18.31 3.62
C GLY A 186 2.86 19.07 3.60
N LEU A 187 3.75 18.78 4.55
CA LEU A 187 5.08 19.36 4.62
C LEU A 187 5.95 19.00 3.41
N LEU A 188 5.92 17.74 2.96
CA LEU A 188 6.64 17.30 1.76
C LEU A 188 6.16 18.03 0.50
N TRP A 189 4.85 18.22 0.35
CA TRP A 189 4.28 18.99 -0.75
C TRP A 189 4.67 20.47 -0.69
N LEU A 190 4.63 21.08 0.50
CA LEU A 190 5.06 22.46 0.69
C LEU A 190 6.53 22.64 0.29
N LEU A 191 7.39 21.72 0.72
CA LEU A 191 8.81 21.76 0.42
C LEU A 191 9.10 21.60 -1.07
N ALA A 192 8.39 20.69 -1.74
CA ALA A 192 8.45 20.55 -3.20
C ALA A 192 8.00 21.82 -3.94
N VAL A 193 6.94 22.49 -3.47
CA VAL A 193 6.49 23.77 -4.05
C VAL A 193 7.56 24.84 -3.88
N ILE A 194 8.17 24.94 -2.70
CA ILE A 194 9.26 25.90 -2.44
C ILE A 194 10.44 25.63 -3.37
N GLU A 195 10.86 24.37 -3.51
CA GLU A 195 11.96 23.98 -4.40
C GLU A 195 11.64 24.32 -5.87
N VAL A 196 10.49 23.90 -6.38
CA VAL A 196 10.07 24.14 -7.78
C VAL A 196 9.89 25.63 -8.06
N SER A 197 9.34 26.40 -7.12
CA SER A 197 9.12 27.85 -7.28
C SER A 197 10.41 28.67 -7.32
N SER A 198 11.51 28.13 -6.81
CA SER A 198 12.81 28.83 -6.76
C SER A 198 13.52 28.83 -8.13
N PHE A 199 13.21 27.88 -9.02
CA PHE A 199 13.83 27.79 -10.35
C PHE A 199 13.38 28.90 -11.32
N PRO A 200 12.09 29.28 -11.42
CA PRO A 200 11.69 30.44 -12.22
C PRO A 200 12.33 31.75 -11.78
N VAL A 201 12.62 31.90 -10.48
CA VAL A 201 13.34 33.07 -9.96
C VAL A 201 14.76 33.10 -10.51
N LEU A 202 15.47 31.96 -10.52
CA LEU A 202 16.78 31.87 -11.17
C LEU A 202 16.72 32.13 -12.68
N GLY A 203 15.70 31.57 -13.35
CA GLY A 203 15.48 31.76 -14.79
C GLY A 203 15.27 33.23 -15.18
N ALA A 204 14.67 34.04 -14.31
CA ALA A 204 14.55 35.48 -14.51
C ALA A 204 15.92 36.18 -14.55
N GLY A 205 16.90 35.71 -13.77
CA GLY A 205 18.28 36.20 -13.78
C GLY A 205 19.05 35.78 -15.04
N THR A 206 18.95 34.51 -15.43
CA THR A 206 19.70 33.95 -16.58
C THR A 206 19.22 34.52 -17.92
N GLN A 207 17.94 34.88 -18.03
CA GLN A 207 17.37 35.55 -19.20
C GLN A 207 18.07 36.86 -19.56
N THR A 208 18.58 37.59 -18.56
CA THR A 208 19.31 38.86 -18.79
C THR A 208 20.66 38.69 -19.46
N ILE A 209 21.29 37.51 -19.30
CA ILE A 209 22.60 37.18 -19.86
C ILE A 209 22.46 36.47 -21.21
N GLY A 210 21.55 35.49 -21.29
CA GLY A 210 21.47 34.54 -22.39
C GLY A 210 20.29 34.68 -23.35
N GLY A 211 19.36 35.58 -23.04
CA GLY A 211 18.12 35.74 -23.80
C GLY A 211 17.22 34.50 -23.77
N TYR A 212 16.26 34.46 -24.70
CA TYR A 212 15.19 33.45 -24.71
C TYR A 212 15.69 32.01 -24.99
N GLY A 213 16.79 31.87 -25.73
CA GLY A 213 17.33 30.56 -26.10
C GLY A 213 17.77 29.72 -24.90
N ILE A 214 18.40 30.34 -23.90
CA ILE A 214 18.79 29.67 -22.64
C ILE A 214 17.54 29.25 -21.85
N LEU A 215 16.52 30.11 -21.82
CA LEU A 215 15.27 29.86 -21.10
C LEU A 215 14.53 28.62 -21.64
N THR A 216 14.59 28.35 -22.94
CA THR A 216 14.04 27.13 -23.54
C THR A 216 14.77 25.85 -23.10
N VAL A 217 16.10 25.91 -22.95
CA VAL A 217 16.90 24.77 -22.49
C VAL A 217 16.65 24.52 -21.00
N GLU A 218 16.65 25.59 -20.19
CA GLU A 218 16.31 25.52 -18.76
C GLU A 218 14.87 25.01 -18.54
N GLY A 219 13.92 25.43 -19.38
CA GLY A 219 12.54 24.93 -19.33
C GLY A 219 12.44 23.41 -19.56
N CYS A 220 13.29 22.84 -20.42
CA CYS A 220 13.36 21.40 -20.63
C CYS A 220 13.87 20.67 -19.36
N LEU A 221 14.96 21.16 -18.76
CA LEU A 221 15.51 20.61 -17.53
C LEU A 221 14.52 20.72 -16.36
N PHE A 222 13.84 21.86 -16.25
CA PHE A 222 12.80 22.10 -15.26
C PHE A 222 11.60 21.15 -15.43
N ALA A 223 11.20 20.86 -16.67
CA ALA A 223 10.13 19.91 -16.96
C ALA A 223 10.47 18.48 -16.52
N ILE A 224 11.73 18.05 -16.74
CA ILE A 224 12.23 16.74 -16.28
C ILE A 224 12.27 16.69 -14.74
N MET A 225 12.74 17.75 -14.09
CA MET A 225 12.79 17.83 -12.63
C MET A 225 11.40 17.78 -12.02
N THR A 226 10.46 18.57 -12.55
CA THR A 226 9.08 18.60 -12.06
C THR A 226 8.39 17.26 -12.28
N PHE A 227 8.67 16.58 -13.39
CA PHE A 227 8.23 15.20 -13.60
C PHE A 227 8.73 14.28 -12.47
N GLY A 228 10.03 14.33 -12.17
CA GLY A 228 10.65 13.53 -11.11
C GLY A 228 10.00 13.77 -9.74
N ILE A 229 9.90 15.03 -9.31
CA ILE A 229 9.31 15.41 -8.02
C ILE A 229 7.86 14.93 -7.90
N VAL A 230 7.03 15.20 -8.92
CA VAL A 230 5.61 14.81 -8.90
C VAL A 230 5.44 13.30 -8.93
N LEU A 231 6.28 12.59 -9.69
CA LEU A 231 6.28 11.13 -9.71
C LEU A 231 6.64 10.57 -8.33
N THR A 232 7.73 11.05 -7.71
CA THR A 232 8.17 10.54 -6.41
C THR A 232 7.13 10.84 -5.31
N LEU A 233 6.57 12.04 -5.27
CA LEU A 233 5.49 12.37 -4.33
C LEU A 233 4.22 11.58 -4.61
N GLY A 234 3.92 11.30 -5.89
CA GLY A 234 2.83 10.43 -6.30
C GLY A 234 2.98 9.01 -5.76
N VAL A 235 4.16 8.41 -5.92
CA VAL A 235 4.49 7.08 -5.38
C VAL A 235 4.38 7.06 -3.86
N VAL A 236 4.95 8.05 -3.16
CA VAL A 236 4.83 8.16 -1.69
C VAL A 236 3.37 8.31 -1.27
N GLY A 237 2.58 9.09 -2.02
CA GLY A 237 1.15 9.27 -1.78
C GLY A 237 0.34 7.98 -1.99
N GLU A 238 0.70 7.16 -2.98
CA GLU A 238 0.10 5.84 -3.18
C GLU A 238 0.44 4.88 -2.04
N LEU A 239 1.72 4.79 -1.64
CA LEU A 239 2.16 3.93 -0.55
C LEU A 239 1.54 4.32 0.81
N TRP A 240 1.20 5.59 1.00
CA TRP A 240 0.51 6.07 2.20
C TRP A 240 -0.95 5.60 2.31
N GLN A 241 -1.59 5.26 1.19
CA GLN A 241 -2.92 4.65 1.21
C GLN A 241 -2.76 3.14 1.42
N PRO A 242 -3.39 2.54 2.46
CA PRO A 242 -3.24 1.11 2.74
C PRO A 242 -3.87 0.21 1.67
N ALA A 243 -4.82 0.75 0.88
CA ALA A 243 -5.53 0.04 -0.19
C ALA A 243 -5.78 1.00 -1.38
N GLY A 244 -5.94 0.44 -2.58
CA GLY A 244 -6.37 1.10 -3.81
C GLY A 244 -5.26 1.60 -4.75
N GLY A 245 -4.03 1.10 -4.59
CA GLY A 245 -2.84 1.57 -5.34
C GLY A 245 -2.12 0.46 -6.11
N ALA A 246 -1.32 0.84 -7.11
CA ALA A 246 -0.54 -0.12 -7.90
C ALA A 246 0.57 -0.80 -7.08
N TYR A 247 1.04 -0.11 -6.03
CA TYR A 247 2.08 -0.58 -5.11
C TYR A 247 1.52 -1.22 -3.83
N ASN A 248 0.20 -1.45 -3.75
CA ASN A 248 -0.46 -1.94 -2.56
C ASN A 248 -0.72 -3.46 -2.63
N VAL A 249 -1.00 -4.03 -1.45
CA VAL A 249 -1.15 -5.48 -1.26
C VAL A 249 -2.45 -6.06 -1.86
N ASP A 250 -3.38 -5.22 -2.31
CA ASP A 250 -4.72 -5.62 -2.78
C ASP A 250 -4.71 -6.70 -3.86
N SER A 251 -3.77 -6.62 -4.81
CA SER A 251 -3.70 -7.60 -5.90
C SER A 251 -3.36 -8.99 -5.39
N VAL A 252 -2.42 -9.08 -4.46
CA VAL A 252 -2.02 -10.36 -3.85
C VAL A 252 -3.09 -10.84 -2.88
N LEU A 253 -3.67 -9.93 -2.08
CA LEU A 253 -4.78 -10.27 -1.21
C LEU A 253 -5.96 -10.86 -2.00
N GLY A 254 -6.29 -10.27 -3.15
CA GLY A 254 -7.35 -10.75 -4.02
C GLY A 254 -7.14 -12.22 -4.40
N VAL A 255 -5.93 -12.58 -4.84
CA VAL A 255 -5.59 -13.97 -5.20
C VAL A 255 -5.64 -14.89 -3.98
N MET A 256 -5.11 -14.45 -2.84
CA MET A 256 -5.07 -15.25 -1.62
C MET A 256 -6.47 -15.53 -1.05
N VAL A 257 -7.34 -14.52 -1.08
CA VAL A 257 -8.73 -14.62 -0.61
C VAL A 257 -9.59 -15.39 -1.61
N GLU A 258 -9.43 -15.17 -2.92
CA GLU A 258 -10.15 -15.93 -3.95
C GLU A 258 -9.93 -17.44 -3.78
N GLY A 259 -8.67 -17.86 -3.55
CA GLY A 259 -8.38 -19.27 -3.26
C GLY A 259 -8.99 -19.80 -1.97
N LEU A 260 -9.17 -18.97 -0.94
CA LEU A 260 -9.84 -19.35 0.32
C LEU A 260 -11.38 -19.42 0.12
N GLU A 261 -11.95 -18.52 -0.67
CA GLU A 261 -13.37 -18.49 -1.00
C GLU A 261 -13.77 -19.69 -1.86
N GLU A 262 -12.98 -20.03 -2.88
CA GLU A 262 -13.20 -21.21 -3.70
C GLU A 262 -13.22 -22.47 -2.82
N GLU A 263 -12.29 -22.58 -1.88
CA GLU A 263 -12.22 -23.70 -0.94
C GLU A 263 -13.44 -23.73 -0.01
N LEU A 264 -13.87 -22.59 0.53
CA LEU A 264 -15.10 -22.47 1.33
C LEU A 264 -16.33 -22.88 0.55
N GLN A 265 -16.50 -22.39 -0.68
CA GLN A 265 -17.64 -22.69 -1.53
C GLN A 265 -17.68 -24.17 -1.95
N GLN A 266 -16.53 -24.77 -2.26
CA GLN A 266 -16.43 -26.21 -2.53
C GLN A 266 -16.88 -27.05 -1.32
N ARG A 267 -16.53 -26.62 -0.11
CA ARG A 267 -16.91 -27.30 1.13
C ARG A 267 -18.39 -27.10 1.49
N MET A 268 -18.93 -25.89 1.28
CA MET A 268 -20.36 -25.59 1.50
C MET A 268 -21.28 -26.29 0.49
N SER A 269 -20.84 -26.45 -0.76
CA SER A 269 -21.60 -27.18 -1.79
C SER A 269 -21.55 -28.71 -1.62
N GLY A 270 -20.85 -29.22 -0.60
CA GLY A 270 -20.76 -30.65 -0.32
C GLY A 270 -19.82 -31.42 -1.25
N ASN A 271 -19.00 -30.71 -2.06
CA ASN A 271 -18.05 -31.35 -2.97
C ASN A 271 -16.77 -31.85 -2.27
N SER A 272 -16.59 -31.60 -0.97
CA SER A 272 -15.40 -32.04 -0.21
C SER A 272 -15.66 -33.31 0.60
N LEU A 273 -15.60 -34.50 -0.04
CA LEU A 273 -15.08 -35.77 0.55
C LEU A 273 -15.12 -37.01 -0.38
N ASN A 274 -15.14 -36.89 -1.71
CA ASN A 274 -15.03 -38.07 -2.61
C ASN A 274 -13.67 -38.16 -3.34
N ARG A 275 -12.59 -37.68 -2.72
CA ARG A 275 -11.21 -37.92 -3.22
C ARG A 275 -10.31 -38.57 -2.16
N ALA A 276 -10.91 -39.42 -1.33
CA ALA A 276 -10.20 -40.38 -0.49
C ALA A 276 -10.37 -41.84 -0.96
N ASP A 277 -11.23 -42.10 -1.96
CA ASP A 277 -11.41 -43.43 -2.57
C ASP A 277 -10.35 -43.78 -3.65
N ASP A 278 -9.41 -42.87 -3.95
CA ASP A 278 -8.36 -43.09 -4.95
C ASP A 278 -7.01 -43.56 -4.36
N PHE A 279 -6.95 -43.77 -3.04
CA PHE A 279 -5.85 -44.48 -2.39
C PHE A 279 -6.30 -45.87 -1.92
N SER A 280 -6.71 -46.70 -2.87
CA SER A 280 -6.65 -48.15 -2.68
C SER A 280 -5.17 -48.53 -2.60
N TYR A 281 -4.66 -48.73 -1.39
CA TYR A 281 -3.41 -49.47 -1.22
C TYR A 281 -3.58 -50.83 -1.91
N PRO A 282 -2.71 -51.21 -2.86
CA PRO A 282 -2.73 -52.58 -3.35
C PRO A 282 -2.51 -53.52 -2.16
N PRO A 283 -3.24 -54.64 -2.07
CA PRO A 283 -3.02 -55.60 -1.00
C PRO A 283 -1.55 -56.04 -1.01
N PRO A 284 -0.93 -56.25 0.18
CA PRO A 284 0.44 -56.72 0.25
C PRO A 284 0.56 -58.04 -0.53
N PRO A 285 1.66 -58.23 -1.29
CA PRO A 285 1.85 -59.45 -2.05
C PRO A 285 1.81 -60.64 -1.08
N SER A 286 0.87 -61.56 -1.34
CA SER A 286 0.78 -62.83 -0.65
C SER A 286 2.16 -63.51 -0.70
N GLU A 287 2.63 -63.89 0.49
CA GLU A 287 3.87 -64.63 0.70
C GLU A 287 4.05 -65.72 -0.37
N ILE A 288 5.22 -65.69 -1.01
CA ILE A 288 5.70 -66.77 -1.85
C ILE A 288 5.87 -67.97 -0.93
N SER A 289 4.94 -68.92 -1.04
CA SER A 289 5.08 -70.27 -0.52
C SER A 289 6.30 -70.93 -1.16
N LEU A 290 7.31 -71.21 -0.33
CA LEU A 290 8.34 -72.23 -0.57
C LEU A 290 7.78 -73.61 -0.23
#